data_AF-A0A950III4-F1
#
_entry.id   AF-A0A950III4-F1
#
_cell.length_a   1.000
_cell.length_b   1.000
_cell.length_c   1.000
_cell.angle_alpha   90.00
_cell.angle_beta   90.00
_cell.angle_gamma   90.00
#
_symmetry.space_group_name_H-M   'P 1'
#
loop_
_entity.id
_entity.type
_entity.pdbx_description
1 polymer ?
#
loop_
_entity_poly.entity_id
_entity_poly.type
_entity_poly.pdbx_seq_one_letter_code
_entity_poly.pdbx_strand_id
1 'polypeptide(L)'
;IYHVGTSDERPYLICGGLQDNSSWCGPTTARNGVGLTNRDWFAIAGGDGMYAVPDPVDPNFLWTNTQDGVLGIYDQKARQSIDVSPFPRDVFTATDALAHSPYRFNWNAPLAFSTDGKTAYFGGNVVFATTDRGRHWNPISPDLTRNEKNHQLASGGSITLDVSGAEYYDTLLALAPSPKDANVIWAGTDDGFVQLTRDAGAHWANVTPRGWPKYGRIEVVEASPYAAGTAFAMLDRHDLGDRAPYVVVTDDYGASWHSIAANLPHDAPVRVIRQDPRESNLLYAGTENALWISYDRGARWEQLKAGLPPVPVYDVHVQPTANDLLVATHGRGFFVLDDLAPLQRLASARRAGVAFFPVREATIWAGWPSIEAGDGGSLPADKFAAPNAPGAAVLTFYQRTKAKARPWIEIADAQGKVVRTLKGSYPTDDGKKWYVTNDAGLNRITWDGNEDGPTRWFGTSLQNMGPTTGAEALPGTYTARVHIDARTFTQPFTLVDDPTSPWSADDRATRHTFLATLFDWFDGVDRALNEIDARLKKNPPAAERARLVALRDSLTSNPLHDEDSIARPDRIRERIGALAGQLGGGLQPPFAQHQAALDALGPDVAAAFKQISSVLGPRFGKVVFVGRRISTGQL
;
A
#
# COMPACT_ATOMS: atom_id res chain seq x y z
N ILE A 1 11.69 -11.10 7.54
CA ILE A 1 10.57 -11.81 6.89
C ILE A 1 11.16 -12.64 5.78
N TYR A 2 10.80 -13.92 5.69
CA TYR A 2 11.32 -14.80 4.65
C TYR A 2 10.51 -14.71 3.35
N HIS A 3 9.20 -14.94 3.43
CA HIS A 3 8.29 -14.92 2.28
C HIS A 3 7.06 -14.07 2.59
N VAL A 4 6.41 -13.55 1.54
CA VAL A 4 5.15 -12.83 1.66
C VAL A 4 4.00 -13.62 1.01
N GLY A 5 2.90 -13.75 1.75
CA GLY A 5 1.63 -14.27 1.24
C GLY A 5 0.53 -13.22 1.32
N THR A 6 -0.42 -13.24 0.39
CA THR A 6 -1.56 -12.30 0.38
C THR A 6 -2.88 -12.98 0.10
N SER A 7 -3.97 -12.44 0.64
CA SER A 7 -5.33 -12.80 0.22
C SER A 7 -5.83 -11.88 -0.92
N ASP A 8 -7.02 -12.17 -1.45
CA ASP A 8 -7.64 -11.41 -2.57
C ASP A 8 -8.78 -10.48 -2.14
N GLU A 9 -9.17 -10.50 -0.86
CA GLU A 9 -10.24 -9.65 -0.33
C GLU A 9 -9.81 -8.16 -0.26
N ARG A 10 -10.74 -7.24 0.04
CA ARG A 10 -10.42 -5.81 0.15
C ARG A 10 -10.94 -5.20 1.46
N PRO A 11 -10.06 -4.72 2.36
CA PRO A 11 -8.59 -4.81 2.29
C PRO A 11 -8.09 -6.27 2.35
N TYR A 12 -7.01 -6.60 1.64
CA TYR A 12 -6.43 -7.95 1.68
C TYR A 12 -5.55 -8.13 2.91
N LEU A 13 -5.30 -9.38 3.29
CA LEU A 13 -4.32 -9.76 4.28
C LEU A 13 -2.92 -9.81 3.67
N ILE A 14 -1.93 -9.38 4.44
CA ILE A 14 -0.50 -9.64 4.22
C ILE A 14 -0.06 -10.58 5.33
N CYS A 15 0.57 -11.67 4.95
CA CYS A 15 1.09 -12.69 5.84
C CYS A 15 2.58 -12.89 5.60
N GLY A 16 3.33 -13.16 6.65
CA GLY A 16 4.72 -13.61 6.52
C GLY A 16 5.30 -14.11 7.82
N GLY A 17 6.33 -14.93 7.65
CA GLY A 17 7.08 -15.52 8.73
C GLY A 17 8.23 -14.65 9.23
N LEU A 18 8.37 -14.54 10.56
CA LEU A 18 9.48 -13.85 11.23
C LEU A 18 10.39 -14.86 11.92
N GLN A 19 11.70 -14.66 11.80
CA GLN A 19 12.71 -15.41 12.55
C GLN A 19 12.54 -15.18 14.05
N ASP A 20 12.52 -16.25 14.84
CA ASP A 20 12.34 -16.25 16.29
C ASP A 20 11.10 -15.49 16.80
N ASN A 21 10.15 -15.19 15.92
CA ASN A 21 9.02 -14.32 16.25
C ASN A 21 7.75 -14.70 15.50
N SER A 22 7.48 -16.00 15.31
CA SER A 22 6.21 -16.51 14.80
C SER A 22 5.90 -16.11 13.34
N SER A 23 4.84 -16.70 12.79
CA SER A 23 4.18 -16.23 11.56
C SER A 23 3.03 -15.30 11.91
N TRP A 24 2.91 -14.20 11.17
CA TRP A 24 1.89 -13.17 11.42
C TRP A 24 1.12 -12.84 10.15
N CYS A 25 -0.14 -12.42 10.33
CA CYS A 25 -0.97 -11.82 9.30
C CYS A 25 -1.63 -10.53 9.79
N GLY A 26 -1.91 -9.61 8.88
CA GLY A 26 -2.62 -8.37 9.17
C GLY A 26 -3.16 -7.72 7.88
N PRO A 27 -4.10 -6.77 7.97
CA PRO A 27 -4.66 -6.10 6.80
C PRO A 27 -3.67 -5.11 6.17
N THR A 28 -3.88 -4.76 4.91
CA THR A 28 -3.04 -3.78 4.18
C THR A 28 -3.32 -2.33 4.52
N THR A 29 -4.48 -2.07 5.11
CA THR A 29 -4.86 -0.77 5.62
C THR A 29 -5.85 -0.96 6.75
N ALA A 30 -5.71 -0.15 7.79
CA ALA A 30 -6.76 0.03 8.77
C ALA A 30 -7.72 1.13 8.29
N ARG A 31 -8.91 1.18 8.89
CA ARG A 31 -9.85 2.30 8.75
C ARG A 31 -9.88 3.19 9.99
N ASN A 32 -8.93 2.96 10.91
CA ASN A 32 -8.76 3.81 12.06
C ASN A 32 -7.97 5.09 11.68
N GLY A 33 -8.15 6.18 12.41
CA GLY A 33 -7.47 7.46 12.14
C GLY A 33 -5.97 7.51 12.43
N VAL A 34 -5.35 6.42 12.91
CA VAL A 34 -3.94 6.39 13.38
C VAL A 34 -3.02 5.58 12.44
N GLY A 35 -3.58 4.63 11.69
CA GLY A 35 -2.82 3.73 10.82
C GLY A 35 -2.96 2.26 11.21
N LEU A 36 -2.20 1.39 10.56
CA LEU A 36 -2.08 -0.02 10.92
C LEU A 36 -1.28 -0.13 12.21
N THR A 37 -1.89 -0.62 13.30
CA THR A 37 -1.22 -0.77 14.59
C THR A 37 -0.92 -2.24 14.89
N ASN A 38 -0.09 -2.49 15.90
CA ASN A 38 0.22 -3.86 16.33
C ASN A 38 -1.02 -4.72 16.66
N ARG A 39 -2.19 -4.13 16.99
CA ARG A 39 -3.41 -4.90 17.26
C ARG A 39 -4.03 -5.50 16.01
N ASP A 40 -3.77 -4.87 14.86
CA ASP A 40 -4.37 -5.27 13.59
C ASP A 40 -3.69 -6.55 13.05
N TRP A 41 -2.56 -6.93 13.65
CA TRP A 41 -1.80 -8.14 13.37
C TRP A 41 -2.14 -9.27 14.35
N PHE A 42 -2.17 -10.50 13.86
CA PHE A 42 -2.38 -11.70 14.66
C PHE A 42 -1.41 -12.81 14.27
N ALA A 43 -0.94 -13.56 15.27
CA ALA A 43 -0.04 -14.69 15.08
C ALA A 43 -0.83 -15.93 14.62
N ILE A 44 -0.25 -16.69 13.70
CA ILE A 44 -0.88 -17.89 13.11
C ILE A 44 -0.13 -19.19 13.42
N ALA A 45 1.18 -19.09 13.72
CA ALA A 45 2.02 -20.19 14.18
C ALA A 45 3.23 -19.64 14.95
N GLY A 46 3.72 -20.39 15.93
CA GLY A 46 4.96 -20.06 16.67
C GLY A 46 6.23 -20.48 15.93
N GLY A 47 7.37 -20.43 16.61
CA GLY A 47 8.68 -20.82 16.05
C GLY A 47 9.26 -19.78 15.10
N ASP A 48 10.10 -20.25 14.16
CA ASP A 48 10.53 -19.43 13.03
C ASP A 48 9.46 -19.52 11.96
N GLY A 49 8.79 -18.41 11.66
CA GLY A 49 7.88 -18.41 10.53
C GLY A 49 8.65 -18.34 9.22
N MET A 50 8.36 -19.22 8.25
CA MET A 50 8.94 -19.17 6.89
C MET A 50 7.89 -18.70 5.87
N TYR A 51 7.09 -19.62 5.35
CA TYR A 51 5.90 -19.33 4.56
C TYR A 51 4.72 -19.07 5.48
N ALA A 52 3.94 -18.05 5.17
CA ALA A 52 2.63 -17.79 5.75
C ALA A 52 1.74 -17.27 4.61
N VAL A 53 0.86 -18.12 4.10
CA VAL A 53 0.13 -17.89 2.85
C VAL A 53 -1.35 -18.21 3.04
N PRO A 54 -2.26 -17.26 2.78
CA PRO A 54 -3.69 -17.55 2.72
C PRO A 54 -3.99 -18.63 1.68
N ASP A 55 -4.82 -19.61 2.04
CA ASP A 55 -5.27 -20.66 1.12
C ASP A 55 -5.96 -20.02 -0.10
N PRO A 56 -5.54 -20.31 -1.34
CA PRO A 56 -6.06 -19.63 -2.52
C PRO A 56 -7.55 -19.89 -2.80
N VAL A 57 -8.14 -20.92 -2.20
CA VAL A 57 -9.54 -21.30 -2.40
C VAL A 57 -10.42 -20.81 -1.25
N ASP A 58 -9.94 -20.87 -0.01
CA ASP A 58 -10.65 -20.36 1.16
C ASP A 58 -9.69 -19.66 2.13
N PRO A 59 -9.55 -18.32 2.05
CA PRO A 59 -8.57 -17.57 2.84
C PRO A 59 -8.82 -17.64 4.35
N ASN A 60 -9.93 -18.24 4.82
CA ASN A 60 -10.10 -18.59 6.23
C ASN A 60 -9.04 -19.56 6.75
N PHE A 61 -8.43 -20.36 5.86
CA PHE A 61 -7.32 -21.25 6.16
C PHE A 61 -6.01 -20.57 5.77
N LEU A 62 -5.06 -20.51 6.69
CA LEU A 62 -3.75 -19.90 6.48
C LEU A 62 -2.68 -20.98 6.58
N TRP A 63 -2.05 -21.30 5.45
CA TRP A 63 -0.95 -22.25 5.42
C TRP A 63 0.30 -21.59 6.00
N THR A 64 1.01 -22.31 6.86
CA THR A 64 2.24 -21.80 7.47
C THR A 64 3.20 -22.94 7.73
N ASN A 65 4.50 -22.71 7.59
CA ASN A 65 5.51 -23.65 8.07
C ASN A 65 6.48 -22.98 9.04
N THR A 66 7.06 -23.85 9.86
CA THR A 66 8.18 -23.54 10.76
C THR A 66 9.35 -24.45 10.40
N GLN A 67 10.40 -24.45 11.22
CA GLN A 67 11.67 -25.13 10.93
C GLN A 67 11.44 -26.57 10.47
N ASP A 68 12.39 -27.06 9.68
CA ASP A 68 12.54 -28.49 9.42
C ASP A 68 11.34 -29.18 8.78
N GLY A 69 10.54 -28.39 8.04
CA GLY A 69 9.41 -28.88 7.26
C GLY A 69 8.12 -29.09 8.06
N VAL A 70 8.05 -28.61 9.30
CA VAL A 70 6.80 -28.66 10.07
C VAL A 70 5.79 -27.73 9.41
N LEU A 71 4.72 -28.31 8.88
CA LEU A 71 3.72 -27.63 8.09
C LEU A 71 2.37 -27.66 8.81
N GLY A 72 1.73 -26.50 8.89
CA GLY A 72 0.43 -26.34 9.53
C GLY A 72 -0.53 -25.50 8.73
N ILE A 73 -1.81 -25.62 9.08
CA ILE A 73 -2.88 -24.74 8.61
C ILE A 73 -3.56 -24.14 9.84
N TYR A 74 -3.62 -22.82 9.90
CA TYR A 74 -4.38 -22.09 10.91
C TYR A 74 -5.80 -21.79 10.38
N ASP A 75 -6.83 -22.26 11.09
CA ASP A 75 -8.23 -21.89 10.83
C ASP A 75 -8.56 -20.62 11.61
N GLN A 76 -8.81 -19.52 10.88
CA GLN A 76 -9.09 -18.21 11.49
C GLN A 76 -10.40 -18.18 12.30
N LYS A 77 -11.43 -18.94 11.89
CA LYS A 77 -12.72 -19.02 12.60
C LYS A 77 -12.59 -19.84 13.86
N ALA A 78 -12.00 -21.04 13.76
CA ALA A 78 -11.86 -21.93 14.91
C ALA A 78 -10.74 -21.49 15.87
N ARG A 79 -9.78 -20.69 15.37
CA ARG A 79 -8.53 -20.33 16.05
C ARG A 79 -7.77 -21.58 16.48
N GLN A 80 -7.61 -22.51 15.54
CA GLN A 80 -6.92 -23.79 15.75
C GLN A 80 -5.86 -23.98 14.67
N SER A 81 -4.71 -24.52 15.07
CA SER A 81 -3.66 -24.96 14.15
C SER A 81 -3.78 -26.46 13.92
N ILE A 82 -3.66 -26.88 12.67
CA ILE A 82 -3.75 -28.27 12.23
C ILE A 82 -2.40 -28.64 11.65
N ASP A 83 -1.73 -29.65 12.22
CA ASP A 83 -0.53 -30.22 11.62
C ASP A 83 -0.92 -31.00 10.36
N VAL A 84 -0.28 -30.65 9.25
CA VAL A 84 -0.48 -31.26 7.94
C VAL A 84 0.86 -31.65 7.31
N SER A 85 1.88 -31.87 8.14
CA SER A 85 3.21 -32.27 7.68
C SER A 85 3.15 -33.60 6.90
N PRO A 86 3.78 -33.72 5.72
CA PRO A 86 3.74 -34.95 4.93
C PRO A 86 4.45 -36.12 5.61
N PHE A 87 5.38 -35.83 6.51
CA PHE A 87 6.16 -36.83 7.23
C PHE A 87 6.42 -36.37 8.67
N PRO A 88 5.64 -36.88 9.65
CA PRO A 88 5.84 -36.58 11.06
C PRO A 88 7.19 -37.12 11.54
N ARG A 89 8.03 -36.26 12.11
CA ARG A 89 9.34 -36.61 12.67
C ARG A 89 9.67 -35.76 13.88
N ASP A 90 10.64 -36.22 14.68
CA ASP A 90 11.28 -35.36 15.68
C ASP A 90 12.23 -34.40 14.97
N VAL A 91 12.09 -33.11 15.25
CA VAL A 91 12.79 -32.00 14.60
C VAL A 91 13.98 -31.47 15.41
N PHE A 92 14.13 -31.84 16.70
CA PHE A 92 15.17 -31.23 17.56
C PHE A 92 16.07 -32.22 18.30
N THR A 93 16.01 -33.52 17.98
CA THR A 93 16.82 -34.53 18.70
C THR A 93 17.49 -35.58 17.80
N ALA A 94 17.31 -35.51 16.49
CA ALA A 94 17.69 -36.57 15.57
C ALA A 94 19.09 -36.35 14.96
N THR A 95 20.15 -36.45 15.77
CA THR A 95 21.55 -36.28 15.31
C THR A 95 21.96 -37.29 14.25
N ASP A 96 21.52 -38.55 14.36
CA ASP A 96 22.07 -39.65 13.56
C ASP A 96 21.12 -40.12 12.43
N ALA A 97 19.90 -39.57 12.39
CA ALA A 97 18.82 -40.12 11.58
C ALA A 97 18.69 -39.50 10.18
N LEU A 98 19.31 -38.35 9.91
CA LEU A 98 19.06 -37.62 8.65
C LEU A 98 19.51 -38.40 7.41
N ALA A 99 20.71 -39.01 7.44
CA ALA A 99 21.24 -39.83 6.34
C ALA A 99 20.36 -41.06 6.02
N HIS A 100 19.63 -41.55 7.04
CA HIS A 100 18.73 -42.69 6.97
C HIS A 100 17.26 -42.30 6.79
N SER A 101 16.93 -41.01 6.89
CA SER A 101 15.57 -40.52 6.70
C SER A 101 15.18 -40.58 5.22
N PRO A 102 14.01 -41.14 4.88
CA PRO A 102 13.53 -41.13 3.51
C PRO A 102 13.26 -39.70 3.02
N TYR A 103 12.86 -38.82 3.95
CA TYR A 103 12.51 -37.44 3.66
C TYR A 103 13.28 -36.48 4.56
N ARG A 104 13.86 -35.45 3.94
CA ARG A 104 14.62 -34.38 4.59
C ARG A 104 13.98 -33.06 4.21
N PHE A 105 13.89 -32.12 5.13
CA PHE A 105 13.27 -30.83 4.88
C PHE A 105 14.21 -29.73 5.31
N ASN A 106 14.24 -28.65 4.53
CA ASN A 106 15.04 -27.48 4.87
C ASN A 106 14.40 -26.75 6.06
N TRP A 107 15.20 -25.90 6.72
CA TRP A 107 14.69 -24.83 7.57
C TRP A 107 13.62 -24.02 6.83
N ASN A 108 13.88 -23.65 5.57
CA ASN A 108 12.97 -22.89 4.71
C ASN A 108 12.33 -23.75 3.61
N ALA A 109 11.68 -24.85 4.01
CA ALA A 109 11.02 -25.76 3.08
C ALA A 109 9.93 -25.05 2.23
N PRO A 110 9.93 -25.22 0.89
CA PRO A 110 9.06 -24.46 0.00
C PRO A 110 7.62 -24.97 -0.01
N LEU A 111 6.67 -24.03 -0.04
CA LEU A 111 5.24 -24.25 -0.27
C LEU A 111 4.81 -23.52 -1.54
N ALA A 112 4.05 -24.19 -2.40
CA ALA A 112 3.47 -23.60 -3.61
C ALA A 112 2.09 -24.17 -3.90
N PHE A 113 1.34 -23.51 -4.79
CA PHE A 113 0.00 -23.95 -5.19
C PHE A 113 -0.11 -24.04 -6.71
N SER A 114 -0.98 -24.94 -7.20
CA SER A 114 -1.41 -24.94 -8.60
C SER A 114 -2.10 -23.62 -8.96
N THR A 115 -2.15 -23.28 -10.25
CA THR A 115 -2.74 -22.02 -10.72
C THR A 115 -4.21 -21.84 -10.31
N ASP A 116 -4.95 -22.94 -10.18
CA ASP A 116 -6.34 -22.93 -9.72
C ASP A 116 -6.49 -23.05 -8.19
N GLY A 117 -5.37 -23.10 -7.45
CA GLY A 117 -5.32 -23.18 -6.00
C GLY A 117 -5.67 -24.55 -5.40
N LYS A 118 -6.07 -25.54 -6.22
CA LYS A 118 -6.64 -26.80 -5.71
C LYS A 118 -5.61 -27.84 -5.30
N THR A 119 -4.37 -27.72 -5.77
CA THR A 119 -3.27 -28.59 -5.38
C THR A 119 -2.24 -27.76 -4.63
N ALA A 120 -1.88 -28.19 -3.43
CA ALA A 120 -0.73 -27.65 -2.72
C ALA A 120 0.47 -28.58 -2.92
N TYR A 121 1.64 -27.98 -3.09
CA TYR A 121 2.92 -28.66 -3.22
C TYR A 121 3.83 -28.27 -2.07
N PHE A 122 4.53 -29.24 -1.49
CA PHE A 122 5.48 -28.99 -0.41
C PHE A 122 6.80 -29.71 -0.69
N GLY A 123 7.93 -29.03 -0.44
CA GLY A 123 9.26 -29.55 -0.76
C GLY A 123 10.00 -30.09 0.46
N GLY A 124 10.41 -31.36 0.39
CA GLY A 124 11.50 -31.92 1.20
C GLY A 124 12.75 -32.04 0.35
N ASN A 125 13.38 -33.22 0.30
CA ASN A 125 14.28 -33.64 -0.78
C ASN A 125 13.51 -34.13 -2.02
N VAL A 126 12.20 -34.38 -1.85
CA VAL A 126 11.23 -34.71 -2.89
C VAL A 126 10.11 -33.66 -2.92
N VAL A 127 9.30 -33.66 -3.97
CA VAL A 127 8.08 -32.86 -4.06
C VAL A 127 6.89 -33.70 -3.62
N PHE A 128 6.14 -33.19 -2.64
CA PHE A 128 4.85 -33.75 -2.23
C PHE A 128 3.69 -32.95 -2.84
N ALA A 129 2.58 -33.61 -3.17
CA ALA A 129 1.36 -32.98 -3.62
C ALA A 129 0.15 -33.43 -2.79
N THR A 130 -0.77 -32.51 -2.53
CA THR A 130 -2.05 -32.75 -1.86
C THR A 130 -3.18 -31.96 -2.51
N THR A 131 -4.39 -32.52 -2.52
CA THR A 131 -5.62 -31.87 -3.00
C THR A 131 -6.68 -31.75 -1.90
N ASP A 132 -6.33 -32.08 -0.65
CA ASP A 132 -7.26 -32.15 0.47
C ASP A 132 -6.72 -31.46 1.74
N ARG A 133 -5.91 -30.42 1.51
CA ARG A 133 -5.27 -29.61 2.55
C ARG A 133 -4.35 -30.43 3.46
N GLY A 134 -3.53 -31.28 2.85
CA GLY A 134 -2.46 -32.02 3.52
C GLY A 134 -2.94 -33.15 4.42
N ARG A 135 -4.20 -33.60 4.28
CA ARG A 135 -4.68 -34.82 4.95
C ARG A 135 -4.04 -36.05 4.33
N HIS A 136 -3.81 -36.01 3.02
CA HIS A 136 -3.04 -37.02 2.29
C HIS A 136 -2.01 -36.33 1.40
N TRP A 137 -0.79 -36.88 1.40
CA TRP A 137 0.33 -36.43 0.58
C TRP A 137 0.84 -37.55 -0.32
N ASN A 138 1.08 -37.22 -1.58
CA ASN A 138 1.71 -38.11 -2.55
C ASN A 138 3.08 -37.55 -2.94
N PRO A 139 4.19 -38.31 -2.81
CA PRO A 139 5.44 -37.93 -3.41
C PRO A 139 5.33 -38.04 -4.93
N ILE A 140 5.62 -36.96 -5.64
CA ILE A 140 5.54 -36.84 -7.10
C ILE A 140 6.92 -36.58 -7.71
N SER A 141 8.00 -36.95 -7.03
CA SER A 141 9.36 -36.88 -7.55
C SER A 141 10.26 -37.92 -6.89
N PRO A 142 11.39 -38.29 -7.52
CA PRO A 142 12.51 -38.88 -6.81
C PRO A 142 13.20 -37.83 -5.92
N ASP A 143 14.27 -38.22 -5.25
CA ASP A 143 15.17 -37.26 -4.60
C ASP A 143 15.78 -36.34 -5.67
N LEU A 144 15.52 -35.03 -5.54
CA LEU A 144 15.87 -34.01 -6.53
C LEU A 144 17.21 -33.32 -6.24
N THR A 145 17.92 -33.79 -5.23
CA THR A 145 19.14 -33.17 -4.68
C THR A 145 20.39 -33.90 -5.20
N ARG A 146 21.57 -33.46 -4.79
CA ARG A 146 22.83 -34.18 -5.01
C ARG A 146 22.87 -35.47 -4.19
N ASN A 147 22.18 -35.50 -3.05
CA ASN A 147 22.11 -36.63 -2.14
C ASN A 147 23.51 -37.12 -1.72
N GLU A 148 24.40 -36.17 -1.41
CA GLU A 148 25.76 -36.40 -0.94
C GLU A 148 25.72 -36.92 0.50
N LYS A 149 25.69 -38.25 0.68
CA LYS A 149 25.52 -38.89 2.00
C LYS A 149 26.51 -38.46 3.08
N ASN A 150 27.72 -38.06 2.71
CA ASN A 150 28.71 -37.51 3.63
C ASN A 150 28.37 -36.11 4.17
N HIS A 151 27.38 -35.42 3.59
CA HIS A 151 26.85 -34.13 4.02
C HIS A 151 25.50 -34.24 4.76
N GLN A 152 25.02 -35.47 4.97
CA GLN A 152 23.76 -35.76 5.71
C GLN A 152 24.04 -36.31 7.12
N LEU A 153 25.27 -36.13 7.61
CA LEU A 153 25.69 -36.57 8.94
C LEU A 153 25.30 -35.52 9.99
N ALA A 154 25.35 -35.92 11.27
CA ALA A 154 25.20 -34.98 12.39
C ALA A 154 26.14 -33.79 12.20
N SER A 155 25.59 -32.58 12.23
CA SER A 155 26.41 -31.37 12.21
C SER A 155 27.11 -31.18 13.56
N GLY A 156 28.21 -30.44 13.56
CA GLY A 156 29.08 -30.26 14.72
C GLY A 156 30.32 -31.16 14.69
N GLY A 157 31.08 -31.14 15.78
CA GLY A 157 32.37 -31.83 15.91
C GLY A 157 32.37 -32.85 17.04
N SER A 158 33.53 -33.41 17.33
CA SER A 158 33.69 -34.43 18.40
C SER A 158 33.35 -33.96 19.81
N ILE A 159 33.15 -32.65 20.00
CA ILE A 159 32.87 -32.02 21.31
C ILE A 159 31.37 -31.74 21.46
N THR A 160 30.69 -31.28 20.41
CA THR A 160 29.27 -30.91 20.45
C THR A 160 28.67 -31.10 19.07
N LEU A 161 27.49 -31.72 19.04
CA LEU A 161 26.66 -31.86 17.85
C LEU A 161 25.66 -30.71 17.81
N ASP A 162 25.43 -30.16 16.62
CA ASP A 162 24.32 -29.25 16.39
C ASP A 162 23.04 -30.05 16.10
N VAL A 163 21.94 -29.62 16.73
CA VAL A 163 20.62 -30.25 16.64
C VAL A 163 19.56 -29.22 16.26
N SER A 164 19.97 -28.05 15.76
CA SER A 164 19.05 -27.00 15.36
C SER A 164 18.20 -27.45 14.17
N GLY A 165 18.82 -28.14 13.19
CA GLY A 165 18.22 -28.48 11.89
C GLY A 165 18.58 -27.49 10.79
N ALA A 166 19.16 -26.33 11.13
CA ALA A 166 19.58 -25.31 10.16
C ALA A 166 20.68 -25.81 9.21
N GLU A 167 21.39 -26.86 9.61
CA GLU A 167 22.50 -27.46 8.87
C GLU A 167 22.05 -28.61 7.95
N TYR A 168 20.74 -28.93 7.92
CA TYR A 168 20.23 -29.95 7.02
C TYR A 168 20.47 -29.57 5.56
N TYR A 169 21.10 -30.51 4.86
CA TYR A 169 21.54 -30.39 3.48
C TYR A 169 20.84 -31.40 2.58
N ASP A 170 20.95 -31.23 1.26
CA ASP A 170 20.28 -32.03 0.24
C ASP A 170 18.75 -31.94 0.41
N THR A 171 18.23 -30.71 0.27
CA THR A 171 16.81 -30.37 0.40
C THR A 171 16.36 -29.35 -0.65
N LEU A 172 15.05 -29.27 -0.90
CA LEU A 172 14.43 -28.26 -1.76
C LEU A 172 14.25 -26.95 -0.97
N LEU A 173 14.45 -25.84 -1.67
CA LEU A 173 14.25 -24.47 -1.19
C LEU A 173 13.25 -23.67 -2.03
N ALA A 174 12.98 -24.10 -3.26
CA ALA A 174 12.03 -23.43 -4.14
C ALA A 174 11.12 -24.43 -4.86
N LEU A 175 9.84 -24.07 -5.00
CA LEU A 175 8.87 -24.71 -5.88
C LEU A 175 8.14 -23.63 -6.66
N ALA A 176 8.08 -23.78 -7.98
CA ALA A 176 7.42 -22.84 -8.86
C ALA A 176 6.61 -23.57 -9.94
N PRO A 177 5.35 -23.95 -9.64
CA PRO A 177 4.39 -24.38 -10.65
C PRO A 177 4.19 -23.30 -11.71
N SER A 178 4.12 -23.69 -12.98
CA SER A 178 3.92 -22.74 -14.07
C SER A 178 2.48 -22.23 -14.12
N PRO A 179 2.25 -20.90 -14.13
CA PRO A 179 0.92 -20.34 -14.34
C PRO A 179 0.38 -20.52 -15.77
N LYS A 180 1.18 -21.08 -16.70
CA LYS A 180 0.80 -21.30 -18.10
C LYS A 180 0.58 -22.75 -18.46
N ASP A 181 1.07 -23.69 -17.67
CA ASP A 181 0.92 -25.12 -17.92
C ASP A 181 0.99 -25.89 -16.60
N ALA A 182 -0.13 -26.50 -16.20
CA ALA A 182 -0.22 -27.24 -14.94
C ALA A 182 0.69 -28.47 -14.88
N ASN A 183 1.23 -28.94 -16.02
CA ASN A 183 2.18 -30.04 -16.04
C ASN A 183 3.62 -29.61 -15.74
N VAL A 184 3.89 -28.31 -15.78
CA VAL A 184 5.22 -27.75 -15.63
C VAL A 184 5.44 -27.27 -14.20
N ILE A 185 6.41 -27.87 -13.50
CA ILE A 185 6.80 -27.47 -12.16
C ILE A 185 8.32 -27.39 -12.11
N TRP A 186 8.83 -26.27 -11.62
CA TRP A 186 10.25 -26.07 -11.38
C TRP A 186 10.54 -26.25 -9.88
N ALA A 187 11.74 -26.75 -9.57
CA ALA A 187 12.24 -26.83 -8.20
C ALA A 187 13.69 -26.36 -8.11
N GLY A 188 14.05 -25.74 -6.99
CA GLY A 188 15.40 -25.32 -6.64
C GLY A 188 15.86 -25.97 -5.34
N THR A 189 17.14 -26.33 -5.27
CA THR A 189 17.73 -27.02 -4.11
C THR A 189 18.71 -26.13 -3.33
N ASP A 190 19.00 -26.51 -2.08
CA ASP A 190 20.06 -25.92 -1.24
C ASP A 190 21.49 -26.26 -1.71
N ASP A 191 21.61 -27.25 -2.60
CA ASP A 191 22.86 -27.75 -3.14
C ASP A 191 23.16 -27.28 -4.59
N GLY A 192 22.32 -26.42 -5.14
CA GLY A 192 22.55 -25.68 -6.38
C GLY A 192 22.05 -26.37 -7.65
N PHE A 193 21.00 -27.19 -7.55
CA PHE A 193 20.29 -27.76 -8.69
C PHE A 193 18.97 -27.06 -9.00
N VAL A 194 18.74 -26.80 -10.30
CA VAL A 194 17.43 -26.48 -10.86
C VAL A 194 16.85 -27.73 -11.51
N GLN A 195 15.64 -28.09 -11.11
CA GLN A 195 14.95 -29.31 -11.52
C GLN A 195 13.63 -28.94 -12.20
N LEU A 196 13.22 -29.75 -13.17
CA LEU A 196 12.02 -29.50 -13.97
C LEU A 196 11.25 -30.80 -14.23
N THR A 197 9.94 -30.75 -14.02
CA THR A 197 8.97 -31.68 -14.62
C THR A 197 8.14 -30.97 -15.68
N ARG A 198 7.70 -31.71 -16.71
CA ARG A 198 6.78 -31.24 -17.75
C ARG A 198 5.56 -32.14 -17.91
N ASP A 199 5.37 -33.10 -17.01
CA ASP A 199 4.29 -34.08 -16.99
C ASP A 199 3.73 -34.27 -15.57
N ALA A 200 3.57 -33.16 -14.84
CA ALA A 200 2.94 -33.09 -13.51
C ALA A 200 3.63 -33.95 -12.44
N GLY A 201 4.93 -34.23 -12.60
CA GLY A 201 5.77 -34.91 -11.63
C GLY A 201 6.09 -36.37 -11.99
N ALA A 202 5.59 -36.88 -13.13
CA ALA A 202 5.90 -38.25 -13.52
C ALA A 202 7.40 -38.42 -13.85
N HIS A 203 8.03 -37.42 -14.47
CA HIS A 203 9.47 -37.41 -14.77
C HIS A 203 10.10 -36.05 -14.46
N TRP A 204 11.29 -36.10 -13.86
CA TRP A 204 12.08 -34.92 -13.52
C TRP A 204 13.43 -34.93 -14.22
N ALA A 205 13.87 -33.75 -14.66
CA ALA A 205 15.17 -33.52 -15.28
C ALA A 205 15.93 -32.42 -14.55
N ASN A 206 17.22 -32.66 -14.31
CA ASN A 206 18.13 -31.63 -13.83
C ASN A 206 18.51 -30.73 -15.01
N VAL A 207 18.07 -29.47 -14.93
CA VAL A 207 18.23 -28.44 -15.97
C VAL A 207 19.11 -27.29 -15.49
N THR A 208 19.99 -27.56 -14.52
CA THR A 208 20.93 -26.59 -13.98
C THR A 208 21.83 -26.00 -15.09
N PRO A 209 21.96 -24.66 -15.20
CA PRO A 209 22.91 -24.00 -16.10
C PRO A 209 24.29 -24.63 -16.18
N ARG A 210 24.80 -24.73 -17.40
CA ARG A 210 26.15 -25.26 -17.65
C ARG A 210 27.19 -24.29 -17.09
N GLY A 211 28.15 -24.81 -16.35
CA GLY A 211 29.20 -24.01 -15.71
C GLY A 211 28.73 -23.27 -14.46
N TRP A 212 27.49 -23.51 -13.98
CA TRP A 212 27.08 -23.03 -12.66
C TRP A 212 28.05 -23.57 -11.61
N PRO A 213 28.62 -22.71 -10.74
CA PRO A 213 29.45 -23.17 -9.64
C PRO A 213 28.82 -24.31 -8.82
N LYS A 214 29.66 -25.26 -8.37
CA LYS A 214 29.21 -26.33 -7.46
C LYS A 214 28.79 -25.72 -6.12
N TYR A 215 27.60 -26.06 -5.65
CA TYR A 215 26.97 -25.58 -4.41
C TYR A 215 26.44 -24.14 -4.43
N GLY A 216 25.55 -23.87 -3.48
CA GLY A 216 24.83 -22.60 -3.31
C GLY A 216 23.33 -22.84 -3.24
N ARG A 217 22.60 -21.89 -2.65
CA ARG A 217 21.18 -22.00 -2.35
C ARG A 217 20.37 -21.42 -3.51
N ILE A 218 19.46 -22.20 -4.08
CA ILE A 218 18.45 -21.72 -5.05
C ILE A 218 17.17 -21.49 -4.27
N GLU A 219 17.09 -20.34 -3.59
CA GLU A 219 15.94 -20.00 -2.73
C GLU A 219 14.71 -19.59 -3.52
N VAL A 220 14.90 -19.15 -4.78
CA VAL A 220 13.82 -18.73 -5.65
C VAL A 220 14.04 -19.24 -7.08
N VAL A 221 13.00 -19.90 -7.58
CA VAL A 221 12.74 -20.06 -9.02
C VAL A 221 11.43 -19.33 -9.32
N GLU A 222 11.39 -18.57 -10.40
CA GLU A 222 10.21 -17.82 -10.84
C GLU A 222 9.75 -18.37 -12.20
N ALA A 223 8.60 -19.05 -12.21
CA ALA A 223 7.99 -19.51 -13.45
C ALA A 223 7.24 -18.35 -14.13
N SER A 224 7.48 -18.14 -15.43
CA SER A 224 6.95 -16.96 -16.11
C SER A 224 5.42 -16.97 -16.25
N PRO A 225 4.72 -15.86 -15.90
CA PRO A 225 3.31 -15.65 -16.24
C PRO A 225 3.06 -15.33 -17.71
N TYR A 226 4.04 -15.52 -18.61
CA TYR A 226 3.90 -15.25 -20.05
C TYR A 226 4.16 -16.48 -20.92
N ALA A 227 5.03 -17.40 -20.51
CA ALA A 227 5.36 -18.59 -21.28
C ALA A 227 5.76 -19.76 -20.38
N ALA A 228 5.22 -20.96 -20.65
CA ALA A 228 5.48 -22.14 -19.83
C ALA A 228 6.94 -22.61 -19.85
N GLY A 229 7.68 -22.31 -20.93
CA GLY A 229 9.10 -22.65 -21.07
C GLY A 229 10.06 -21.63 -20.46
N THR A 230 9.56 -20.50 -19.96
CA THR A 230 10.38 -19.44 -19.39
C THR A 230 10.41 -19.53 -17.87
N ALA A 231 11.62 -19.50 -17.30
CA ALA A 231 11.83 -19.38 -15.86
C ALA A 231 13.06 -18.54 -15.54
N PHE A 232 13.05 -17.92 -14.37
CA PHE A 232 14.19 -17.21 -13.80
C PHE A 232 14.67 -17.95 -12.56
N ALA A 233 15.98 -17.96 -12.34
CA ALA A 233 16.56 -18.58 -11.16
C ALA A 233 17.70 -17.71 -10.63
N MET A 234 17.94 -17.79 -9.33
CA MET A 234 19.08 -17.20 -8.66
C MET A 234 19.92 -18.29 -7.97
N LEU A 235 21.19 -17.99 -7.70
CA LEU A 235 22.01 -18.80 -6.80
C LEU A 235 22.69 -17.90 -5.79
N ASP A 236 22.48 -18.22 -4.53
CA ASP A 236 23.16 -17.57 -3.44
C ASP A 236 24.32 -18.43 -2.91
N ARG A 237 25.51 -17.84 -2.86
CA ARG A 237 26.75 -18.49 -2.40
C ARG A 237 27.44 -17.69 -1.29
N HIS A 238 26.76 -16.74 -0.67
CA HIS A 238 27.40 -15.84 0.29
C HIS A 238 27.95 -16.58 1.51
N ASP A 239 27.29 -17.66 1.95
CA ASP A 239 27.76 -18.56 3.01
C ASP A 239 29.06 -19.30 2.66
N LEU A 240 29.36 -19.42 1.36
CA LEU A 240 30.62 -19.98 0.84
C LEU A 240 31.69 -18.89 0.60
N GLY A 241 31.43 -17.65 1.03
CA GLY A 241 32.31 -16.51 0.82
C GLY A 241 32.24 -15.89 -0.59
N ASP A 242 31.32 -16.34 -1.44
CA ASP A 242 31.12 -15.79 -2.80
C ASP A 242 29.88 -14.91 -2.83
N ARG A 243 30.09 -13.60 -2.98
CA ARG A 243 29.02 -12.59 -2.94
C ARG A 243 28.51 -12.15 -4.31
N ALA A 244 28.92 -12.82 -5.38
CA ALA A 244 28.52 -12.45 -6.73
C ALA A 244 27.01 -12.61 -6.96
N PRO A 245 26.36 -11.71 -7.72
CA PRO A 245 24.93 -11.79 -8.03
C PRO A 245 24.66 -12.80 -9.14
N TYR A 246 24.43 -14.06 -8.81
CA TYR A 246 24.02 -15.06 -9.80
C TYR A 246 22.52 -14.99 -10.04
N VAL A 247 22.12 -14.51 -11.21
CA VAL A 247 20.73 -14.52 -11.68
C VAL A 247 20.69 -14.81 -13.17
N VAL A 248 19.82 -15.73 -13.57
CA VAL A 248 19.72 -16.27 -14.93
C VAL A 248 18.27 -16.40 -15.38
N VAL A 249 18.07 -16.45 -16.70
CA VAL A 249 16.79 -16.75 -17.36
C VAL A 249 16.96 -17.88 -18.37
N THR A 250 15.94 -18.73 -18.49
CA THR A 250 15.74 -19.66 -19.61
C THR A 250 14.44 -19.32 -20.30
N ASP A 251 14.36 -19.60 -21.61
CA ASP A 251 13.16 -19.49 -22.43
C ASP A 251 12.80 -20.82 -23.11
N ASP A 252 13.51 -21.90 -22.79
CA ASP A 252 13.48 -23.17 -23.50
C ASP A 252 13.44 -24.39 -22.56
N TYR A 253 12.71 -24.26 -21.45
CA TYR A 253 12.57 -25.33 -20.44
C TYR A 253 13.92 -25.73 -19.81
N GLY A 254 14.84 -24.76 -19.69
CA GLY A 254 16.14 -24.96 -19.05
C GLY A 254 17.19 -25.66 -19.92
N ALA A 255 16.93 -25.81 -21.22
CA ALA A 255 17.93 -26.35 -22.15
C ALA A 255 19.11 -25.39 -22.34
N SER A 256 18.86 -24.09 -22.27
CA SER A 256 19.87 -23.03 -22.23
C SER A 256 19.48 -21.93 -21.24
N TRP A 257 20.51 -21.23 -20.75
CA TRP A 257 20.36 -20.18 -19.76
C TRP A 257 21.29 -19.01 -20.04
N HIS A 258 20.80 -17.81 -19.73
CA HIS A 258 21.53 -16.57 -19.92
C HIS A 258 21.58 -15.79 -18.61
N SER A 259 22.76 -15.29 -18.26
CA SER A 259 22.89 -14.38 -17.10
C SER A 259 22.20 -13.06 -17.40
N ILE A 260 21.42 -12.61 -16.43
CA ILE A 260 20.79 -11.31 -16.40
C ILE A 260 21.29 -10.47 -15.22
N ALA A 261 22.47 -10.78 -14.69
CA ALA A 261 23.07 -10.02 -13.59
C ALA A 261 23.45 -8.61 -14.05
N ALA A 262 23.93 -8.47 -15.29
CA ALA A 262 24.26 -7.22 -15.95
C ALA A 262 25.05 -6.25 -15.05
N ASN A 263 24.43 -5.15 -14.61
CA ASN A 263 25.04 -4.11 -13.78
C ASN A 263 24.63 -4.17 -12.30
N LEU A 264 24.09 -5.29 -11.82
CA LEU A 264 23.93 -5.52 -10.38
C LEU A 264 25.30 -5.47 -9.69
N PRO A 265 25.40 -4.94 -8.45
CA PRO A 265 26.66 -4.89 -7.73
C PRO A 265 27.25 -6.29 -7.50
N HIS A 266 28.56 -6.44 -7.74
CA HIS A 266 29.25 -7.72 -7.60
C HIS A 266 29.32 -8.24 -6.15
N ASP A 267 29.09 -7.37 -5.17
CA ASP A 267 29.14 -7.68 -3.74
C ASP A 267 27.74 -7.72 -3.08
N ALA A 268 26.68 -7.80 -3.88
CA ALA A 268 25.30 -7.86 -3.44
C ALA A 268 24.62 -9.15 -3.95
N PRO A 269 24.65 -10.24 -3.16
CA PRO A 269 23.94 -11.48 -3.50
C PRO A 269 22.47 -11.21 -3.79
N VAL A 270 21.93 -11.88 -4.82
CA VAL A 270 20.51 -11.86 -5.14
C VAL A 270 19.80 -12.86 -4.23
N ARG A 271 18.72 -12.43 -3.59
CA ARG A 271 17.89 -13.20 -2.64
C ARG A 271 16.50 -13.52 -3.21
N VAL A 272 16.04 -12.74 -4.20
CA VAL A 272 14.79 -13.01 -4.92
C VAL A 272 14.82 -12.43 -6.33
N ILE A 273 14.20 -13.13 -7.28
CA ILE A 273 13.91 -12.65 -8.64
C ILE A 273 12.42 -12.87 -8.93
N ARG A 274 11.72 -11.84 -9.40
CA ARG A 274 10.30 -11.91 -9.78
C ARG A 274 10.07 -11.25 -11.14
N GLN A 275 9.11 -11.79 -11.90
CA GLN A 275 8.64 -11.18 -13.13
C GLN A 275 7.29 -10.51 -12.89
N ASP A 276 7.12 -9.27 -13.34
CA ASP A 276 5.85 -8.58 -13.18
C ASP A 276 4.73 -9.27 -13.98
N PRO A 277 3.55 -9.53 -13.37
CA PRO A 277 2.47 -10.27 -14.02
C PRO A 277 1.71 -9.48 -15.09
N ARG A 278 1.96 -8.16 -15.20
CA ARG A 278 1.30 -7.27 -16.19
C ARG A 278 2.26 -6.67 -17.21
N GLU A 279 3.57 -6.64 -16.95
CA GLU A 279 4.59 -6.23 -17.92
C GLU A 279 5.78 -7.21 -18.04
N SER A 280 5.88 -7.92 -19.17
CA SER A 280 6.82 -9.05 -19.34
C SER A 280 8.30 -8.70 -19.33
N ASN A 281 8.66 -7.43 -19.56
CA ASN A 281 10.03 -6.95 -19.48
C ASN A 281 10.39 -6.37 -18.10
N LEU A 282 9.41 -6.22 -17.21
CA LEU A 282 9.61 -5.68 -15.88
C LEU A 282 9.98 -6.81 -14.92
N LEU A 283 11.18 -6.71 -14.34
CA LEU A 283 11.72 -7.67 -13.37
C LEU A 283 12.08 -6.96 -12.07
N TYR A 284 11.95 -7.68 -10.96
CA TYR A 284 12.33 -7.24 -9.63
C TYR A 284 13.42 -8.17 -9.08
N ALA A 285 14.55 -7.62 -8.65
CA ALA A 285 15.61 -8.37 -7.99
C ALA A 285 15.87 -7.81 -6.58
N GLY A 286 15.55 -8.60 -5.56
CA GLY A 286 15.92 -8.31 -4.19
C GLY A 286 17.33 -8.79 -3.91
N THR A 287 18.13 -7.95 -3.27
CA THR A 287 19.52 -8.26 -2.89
C THR A 287 19.72 -8.00 -1.40
N GLU A 288 20.90 -8.36 -0.88
CA GLU A 288 21.30 -8.10 0.52
C GLU A 288 21.26 -6.62 0.95
N ASN A 289 21.09 -5.67 0.04
CA ASN A 289 21.09 -4.25 0.39
C ASN A 289 20.01 -3.39 -0.29
N ALA A 290 19.27 -3.92 -1.28
CA ALA A 290 18.29 -3.12 -2.01
C ALA A 290 17.33 -3.97 -2.87
N LEU A 291 16.23 -3.33 -3.26
CA LEU A 291 15.39 -3.75 -4.38
C LEU A 291 15.85 -3.07 -5.68
N TRP A 292 16.05 -3.88 -6.72
CA TRP A 292 16.41 -3.46 -8.07
C TRP A 292 15.29 -3.77 -9.05
N ILE A 293 15.12 -2.91 -10.04
CA ILE A 293 14.11 -3.03 -11.08
C ILE A 293 14.79 -3.00 -12.44
N SER A 294 14.42 -3.91 -13.32
CA SER A 294 14.79 -3.88 -14.72
C SER A 294 13.54 -3.61 -15.57
N TYR A 295 13.65 -2.73 -16.55
CA TYR A 295 12.59 -2.46 -17.53
C TYR A 295 12.83 -3.12 -18.91
N ASP A 296 13.91 -3.89 -19.03
CA ASP A 296 14.41 -4.50 -20.27
C ASP A 296 14.81 -5.97 -20.07
N ARG A 297 14.06 -6.68 -19.23
CA ARG A 297 14.21 -8.12 -18.97
C ARG A 297 15.60 -8.54 -18.47
N GLY A 298 16.24 -7.65 -17.71
CA GLY A 298 17.48 -7.89 -16.97
C GLY A 298 18.73 -7.47 -17.73
N ALA A 299 18.60 -6.78 -18.86
CA ALA A 299 19.73 -6.19 -19.56
C ALA A 299 20.32 -4.99 -18.78
N ARG A 300 19.49 -4.28 -17.99
CA ARG A 300 19.92 -3.23 -17.07
C ARG A 300 19.01 -3.11 -15.85
N TRP A 301 19.64 -2.93 -14.69
CA TRP A 301 19.00 -2.77 -13.39
C TRP A 301 19.14 -1.36 -12.84
N GLU A 302 18.08 -0.90 -12.18
CA GLU A 302 18.00 0.38 -11.48
C GLU A 302 17.52 0.15 -10.05
N GLN A 303 18.22 0.73 -9.08
CA GLN A 303 17.80 0.64 -7.68
C GLN A 303 16.50 1.41 -7.45
N LEU A 304 15.50 0.78 -6.81
CA LEU A 304 14.27 1.47 -6.41
C LEU A 304 14.53 2.33 -5.16
N LYS A 305 14.51 3.66 -5.34
CA LYS A 305 14.68 4.64 -4.26
C LYS A 305 13.35 5.30 -3.90
N ALA A 306 12.41 4.51 -3.39
CA ALA A 306 11.03 4.93 -3.08
C ALA A 306 10.72 4.88 -1.57
N GLY A 307 11.66 5.34 -0.73
CA GLY A 307 11.53 5.30 0.74
C GLY A 307 12.03 4.00 1.38
N LEU A 308 12.48 3.02 0.58
CA LEU A 308 13.11 1.81 1.08
C LEU A 308 14.56 2.11 1.55
N PRO A 309 14.93 1.84 2.81
CA PRO A 309 16.31 1.98 3.27
C PRO A 309 17.20 0.88 2.67
N PRO A 310 18.54 1.00 2.77
CA PRO A 310 19.42 -0.13 2.47
C PRO A 310 19.12 -1.30 3.42
N VAL A 311 18.59 -2.39 2.89
CA VAL A 311 18.12 -3.55 3.66
C VAL A 311 18.09 -4.79 2.77
N PRO A 312 18.34 -6.00 3.31
CA PRO A 312 18.10 -7.24 2.58
C PRO A 312 16.63 -7.39 2.19
N VAL A 313 16.38 -7.73 0.93
CA VAL A 313 15.05 -7.99 0.38
C VAL A 313 14.95 -9.46 0.02
N TYR A 314 14.21 -10.22 0.82
CA TYR A 314 14.12 -11.68 0.70
C TYR A 314 12.95 -12.14 -0.17
N ASP A 315 11.90 -11.32 -0.27
CA ASP A 315 10.80 -11.64 -1.17
C ASP A 315 10.13 -10.38 -1.73
N VAL A 316 9.52 -10.55 -2.90
CA VAL A 316 8.75 -9.53 -3.61
C VAL A 316 7.50 -10.21 -4.16
N HIS A 317 6.35 -9.55 -4.01
CA HIS A 317 5.09 -10.05 -4.52
C HIS A 317 4.26 -8.93 -5.11
N VAL A 318 3.62 -9.20 -6.25
CA VAL A 318 2.64 -8.28 -6.84
C VAL A 318 1.26 -8.83 -6.56
N GLN A 319 0.49 -8.14 -5.74
CA GLN A 319 -0.87 -8.58 -5.41
C GLN A 319 -1.74 -8.45 -6.68
N PRO A 320 -2.36 -9.54 -7.17
CA PRO A 320 -2.89 -9.61 -8.53
C PRO A 320 -4.11 -8.70 -8.78
N THR A 321 -4.95 -8.49 -7.77
CA THR A 321 -6.20 -7.73 -7.89
C THR A 321 -6.00 -6.23 -7.60
N ALA A 322 -5.29 -5.88 -6.52
CA ALA A 322 -4.94 -4.54 -6.11
C ALA A 322 -3.84 -3.91 -6.99
N ASN A 323 -2.96 -4.74 -7.58
CA ASN A 323 -1.77 -4.31 -8.32
C ASN A 323 -0.84 -3.46 -7.45
N ASP A 324 -0.64 -3.88 -6.22
CA ASP A 324 0.34 -3.29 -5.30
C ASP A 324 1.60 -4.14 -5.29
N LEU A 325 2.76 -3.51 -5.06
CA LEU A 325 4.04 -4.22 -4.90
C LEU A 325 4.36 -4.35 -3.42
N LEU A 326 4.46 -5.58 -2.94
CA LEU A 326 4.86 -5.94 -1.59
C LEU A 326 6.33 -6.33 -1.60
N VAL A 327 7.06 -5.84 -0.60
CA VAL A 327 8.49 -6.11 -0.40
C VAL A 327 8.68 -6.64 1.01
N ALA A 328 9.15 -7.88 1.12
CA ALA A 328 9.48 -8.51 2.39
C ALA A 328 10.97 -8.31 2.67
N THR A 329 11.28 -7.63 3.77
CA THR A 329 12.67 -7.35 4.14
C THR A 329 13.13 -8.22 5.32
N HIS A 330 14.44 -8.45 5.39
CA HIS A 330 15.06 -9.02 6.58
C HIS A 330 15.54 -7.88 7.49
N GLY A 331 14.80 -7.63 8.58
CA GLY A 331 15.12 -6.62 9.59
C GLY A 331 14.29 -5.32 9.58
N ARG A 332 13.42 -5.07 8.58
CA ARG A 332 12.60 -3.82 8.49
C ARG A 332 11.11 -4.02 8.20
N GLY A 333 10.60 -5.24 8.25
CA GLY A 333 9.18 -5.52 8.04
C GLY A 333 8.75 -5.49 6.56
N PHE A 334 7.46 -5.32 6.32
CA PHE A 334 6.88 -5.19 5.00
C PHE A 334 6.89 -3.75 4.51
N PHE A 335 7.12 -3.56 3.22
CA PHE A 335 6.82 -2.32 2.51
C PHE A 335 5.77 -2.60 1.44
N VAL A 336 4.78 -1.72 1.33
CA VAL A 336 3.75 -1.78 0.29
C VAL A 336 3.86 -0.52 -0.55
N LEU A 337 4.06 -0.69 -1.85
CA LEU A 337 3.84 0.37 -2.82
C LEU A 337 2.44 0.19 -3.41
N ASP A 338 1.51 0.98 -2.90
CA ASP A 338 0.18 1.13 -3.48
C ASP A 338 0.28 1.47 -4.97
N ASP A 339 -0.55 0.87 -5.82
CA ASP A 339 -0.64 1.17 -7.25
C ASP A 339 0.72 1.13 -7.98
N LEU A 340 1.03 -0.07 -8.49
CA LEU A 340 2.25 -0.39 -9.24
C LEU A 340 2.21 0.10 -10.70
N ALA A 341 1.05 0.53 -11.20
CA ALA A 341 0.87 0.89 -12.62
C ALA A 341 1.86 1.95 -13.14
N PRO A 342 2.27 2.97 -12.34
CA PRO A 342 3.28 3.92 -12.78
C PRO A 342 4.65 3.29 -13.04
N LEU A 343 5.06 2.28 -12.27
CA LEU A 343 6.33 1.57 -12.53
C LEU A 343 6.19 0.69 -13.77
N GLN A 344 5.11 -0.09 -13.90
CA GLN A 344 4.79 -0.89 -15.09
C GLN A 344 4.87 -0.06 -16.39
N ARG A 345 4.41 1.18 -16.36
CA ARG A 345 4.39 2.07 -17.54
C ARG A 345 5.59 3.02 -17.65
N LEU A 346 6.54 2.97 -16.72
CA LEU A 346 7.60 3.99 -16.60
C LEU A 346 8.53 4.02 -17.83
N ALA A 347 8.87 2.86 -18.40
CA ALA A 347 9.73 2.77 -19.57
C ALA A 347 9.13 3.54 -20.77
N SER A 348 7.82 3.42 -20.98
CA SER A 348 7.10 4.17 -22.02
C SER A 348 7.04 5.67 -21.70
N ALA A 349 6.75 6.03 -20.45
CA ALA A 349 6.72 7.41 -19.99
C ALA A 349 8.08 8.12 -20.16
N ARG A 350 9.19 7.42 -19.88
CA ARG A 350 10.56 7.92 -20.10
C ARG A 350 10.82 8.27 -21.55
N ARG A 351 10.38 7.42 -22.50
CA ARG A 351 10.49 7.71 -23.95
C ARG A 351 9.66 8.94 -24.34
N ALA A 352 8.42 9.04 -23.83
CA ALA A 352 7.55 10.18 -24.06
C ALA A 352 8.04 11.50 -23.42
N GLY A 353 8.87 11.41 -22.38
CA GLY A 353 9.42 12.54 -21.63
C GLY A 353 8.49 13.13 -20.58
N VAL A 354 7.19 12.92 -20.71
CA VAL A 354 6.15 13.27 -19.73
C VAL A 354 4.95 12.36 -19.92
N ALA A 355 4.32 11.93 -18.82
CA ALA A 355 3.12 11.10 -18.87
C ALA A 355 2.28 11.31 -17.60
N PHE A 356 0.96 11.27 -17.75
CA PHE A 356 0.04 11.12 -16.63
C PHE A 356 -0.50 9.69 -16.65
N PHE A 357 -0.25 8.92 -15.59
CA PHE A 357 -0.59 7.50 -15.56
C PHE A 357 -2.09 7.30 -15.30
N PRO A 358 -2.70 6.20 -15.78
CA PRO A 358 -4.06 5.84 -15.43
C PRO A 358 -4.27 5.88 -13.92
N VAL A 359 -5.39 6.44 -13.49
CA VAL A 359 -5.75 6.55 -12.08
C VAL A 359 -6.59 5.33 -11.72
N ARG A 360 -6.18 4.56 -10.70
CA ARG A 360 -6.95 3.41 -10.21
C ARG A 360 -8.29 3.85 -9.64
N GLU A 361 -9.24 2.92 -9.53
CA GLU A 361 -10.47 3.16 -8.77
C GLU A 361 -10.14 3.67 -7.36
N ALA A 362 -10.80 4.76 -6.98
CA ALA A 362 -10.58 5.48 -5.74
C ALA A 362 -11.70 5.16 -4.76
N THR A 363 -11.36 4.91 -3.49
CA THR A 363 -12.35 4.62 -2.44
C THR A 363 -12.32 5.70 -1.37
N ILE A 364 -13.48 6.31 -1.08
CA ILE A 364 -13.68 7.12 0.13
C ILE A 364 -13.92 6.17 1.29
N TRP A 365 -12.86 5.88 2.05
CA TRP A 365 -12.95 5.05 3.25
C TRP A 365 -13.65 5.79 4.38
N ALA A 366 -14.64 5.15 5.01
CA ALA A 366 -15.26 5.66 6.22
C ALA A 366 -14.31 5.36 7.40
N GLY A 367 -13.64 6.40 7.89
CA GLY A 367 -12.76 6.29 9.05
C GLY A 367 -13.55 6.08 10.35
N TRP A 368 -12.91 5.51 11.36
CA TRP A 368 -13.38 5.57 12.74
C TRP A 368 -12.30 6.13 13.68
N PRO A 369 -12.70 6.83 14.76
CA PRO A 369 -11.74 7.29 15.76
C PRO A 369 -11.05 6.10 16.41
N SER A 370 -9.72 6.13 16.48
CA SER A 370 -8.97 5.10 17.20
C SER A 370 -9.05 5.40 18.70
N ILE A 371 -9.35 4.38 19.51
CA ILE A 371 -9.24 4.44 20.97
C ILE A 371 -7.79 4.23 21.48
N GLU A 372 -6.84 3.98 20.57
CA GLU A 372 -5.45 3.65 20.92
C GLU A 372 -4.53 4.87 20.97
N ALA A 373 -4.88 5.95 20.28
CA ALA A 373 -4.18 7.21 20.41
C ALA A 373 -4.92 8.08 21.42
N GLY A 374 -4.16 8.73 22.31
CA GLY A 374 -4.69 9.81 23.12
C GLY A 374 -4.94 11.07 22.29
N ASP A 375 -5.37 12.14 22.95
CA ASP A 375 -5.48 13.46 22.33
C ASP A 375 -4.16 13.85 21.64
N GLY A 376 -4.27 14.42 20.45
CA GLY A 376 -3.10 14.76 19.61
C GLY A 376 -2.52 13.60 18.80
N GLY A 377 -3.18 12.43 18.74
CA GLY A 377 -2.75 11.32 17.87
C GLY A 377 -1.52 10.57 18.38
N SER A 378 -1.12 10.81 19.62
CA SER A 378 0.05 10.16 20.23
C SER A 378 -0.31 8.75 20.68
N LEU A 379 0.45 7.79 20.17
CA LEU A 379 0.40 6.40 20.61
C LEU A 379 1.16 6.23 21.94
N PRO A 380 0.68 5.36 22.86
CA PRO A 380 1.46 4.88 23.99
C PRO A 380 2.83 4.33 23.55
N ALA A 381 3.83 4.38 24.43
CA ALA A 381 5.20 4.03 24.09
C ALA A 381 5.41 2.58 23.58
N ASP A 382 4.48 1.68 23.88
CA ASP A 382 4.46 0.28 23.45
C ASP A 382 3.62 0.03 22.18
N LYS A 383 3.06 1.09 21.58
CA LYS A 383 2.22 1.02 20.38
C LYS A 383 2.93 1.65 19.19
N PHE A 384 2.97 0.89 18.11
CA PHE A 384 3.56 1.29 16.84
C PHE A 384 2.47 1.34 15.79
N ALA A 385 2.58 2.27 14.84
CA ALA A 385 1.71 2.35 13.70
C ALA A 385 2.48 2.55 12.40
N ALA A 386 2.01 1.91 11.35
CA ALA A 386 2.36 2.21 9.97
C ALA A 386 1.22 3.03 9.32
N PRO A 387 1.53 3.93 8.37
CA PRO A 387 0.49 4.70 7.68
C PRO A 387 -0.47 3.78 6.92
N ASN A 388 -1.75 4.18 6.87
CA ASN A 388 -2.73 3.55 5.99
C ASN A 388 -2.45 3.84 4.52
N ALA A 389 -2.99 3.01 3.64
CA ALA A 389 -3.03 3.30 2.22
C ALA A 389 -3.69 4.67 1.97
N PRO A 390 -3.23 5.46 0.98
CA PRO A 390 -3.83 6.76 0.70
C PRO A 390 -5.33 6.64 0.43
N GLY A 391 -6.13 7.50 1.08
CA GLY A 391 -7.57 7.60 0.83
C GLY A 391 -7.88 8.15 -0.57
N ALA A 392 -9.06 7.80 -1.09
CA ALA A 392 -9.56 8.22 -2.40
C ALA A 392 -8.56 7.99 -3.55
N ALA A 393 -8.11 9.04 -4.25
CA ALA A 393 -7.41 8.87 -5.52
C ALA A 393 -5.92 9.20 -5.43
N VAL A 394 -5.08 8.28 -5.93
CA VAL A 394 -3.65 8.54 -6.12
C VAL A 394 -3.40 8.95 -7.57
N LEU A 395 -2.87 10.15 -7.75
CA LEU A 395 -2.59 10.79 -9.03
C LEU A 395 -1.08 10.81 -9.25
N THR A 396 -0.59 9.98 -10.17
CA THR A 396 0.85 9.89 -10.46
C THR A 396 1.15 10.40 -11.85
N PHE A 397 2.16 11.27 -11.99
CA PHE A 397 2.72 11.67 -13.28
C PHE A 397 4.24 11.55 -13.31
N TYR A 398 4.79 11.37 -14.51
CA TYR A 398 6.22 11.39 -14.77
C TYR A 398 6.59 12.64 -15.57
N GLN A 399 7.72 13.25 -15.25
CA GLN A 399 8.36 14.25 -16.10
C GLN A 399 9.88 14.06 -16.09
N ARG A 400 10.52 14.11 -17.27
CA ARG A 400 11.95 13.84 -17.41
C ARG A 400 12.83 14.87 -16.70
N THR A 401 12.40 16.12 -16.72
CA THR A 401 13.13 17.25 -16.13
C THR A 401 12.23 17.99 -15.16
N LYS A 402 12.84 18.68 -14.20
CA LYS A 402 12.14 19.58 -13.29
C LYS A 402 11.32 20.60 -14.10
N ALA A 403 10.02 20.71 -13.85
CA ALA A 403 9.16 21.65 -14.57
C ALA A 403 9.48 23.11 -14.20
N LYS A 404 9.42 24.00 -15.18
CA LYS A 404 9.73 25.43 -15.01
C LYS A 404 8.61 26.13 -14.26
N ALA A 405 7.37 25.93 -14.74
CA ALA A 405 6.19 26.28 -13.98
C ALA A 405 5.82 25.10 -13.10
N ARG A 406 5.43 25.38 -11.84
CA ARG A 406 5.00 24.32 -10.94
C ARG A 406 3.73 23.67 -11.50
N PRO A 407 3.71 22.33 -11.65
CA PRO A 407 2.51 21.63 -12.07
C PRO A 407 1.36 21.85 -11.10
N TRP A 408 0.14 21.68 -11.58
CA TRP A 408 -1.06 21.70 -10.76
C TRP A 408 -2.09 20.74 -11.34
N ILE A 409 -3.05 20.32 -10.51
CA ILE A 409 -4.07 19.34 -10.88
C ILE A 409 -5.44 19.94 -10.65
N GLU A 410 -6.38 19.67 -11.56
CA GLU A 410 -7.81 19.83 -11.33
C GLU A 410 -8.53 18.51 -11.48
N ILE A 411 -9.63 18.36 -10.76
CA ILE A 411 -10.49 17.17 -10.81
C ILE A 411 -11.89 17.68 -11.14
N ALA A 412 -12.46 17.14 -12.20
CA ALA A 412 -13.78 17.48 -12.68
C ALA A 412 -14.74 16.30 -12.57
N ASP A 413 -16.00 16.57 -12.23
CA ASP A 413 -17.06 15.56 -12.22
C ASP A 413 -17.46 15.14 -13.65
N ALA A 414 -18.45 14.25 -13.75
CA ALA A 414 -18.97 13.75 -15.02
C ALA A 414 -19.59 14.85 -15.92
N GLN A 415 -19.98 15.99 -15.34
CA GLN A 415 -20.53 17.15 -16.05
C GLN A 415 -19.42 18.14 -16.46
N GLY A 416 -18.18 17.89 -16.08
CA GLY A 416 -17.02 18.73 -16.37
C GLY A 416 -16.85 19.91 -15.42
N LYS A 417 -17.65 20.01 -14.34
CA LYS A 417 -17.46 21.00 -13.28
C LYS A 417 -16.23 20.61 -12.48
N VAL A 418 -15.28 21.54 -12.34
CA VAL A 418 -14.11 21.35 -11.47
C VAL A 418 -14.59 21.34 -10.01
N VAL A 419 -14.35 20.22 -9.33
CA VAL A 419 -14.69 20.04 -7.92
C VAL A 419 -13.48 20.24 -7.01
N ARG A 420 -12.26 20.03 -7.51
CA ARG A 420 -11.02 20.18 -6.73
C ARG A 420 -9.89 20.77 -7.57
N THR A 421 -9.15 21.71 -6.98
CA THR A 421 -7.99 22.37 -7.57
C THR A 421 -6.77 22.28 -6.65
N LEU A 422 -5.81 21.43 -7.01
CA LEU A 422 -4.55 21.25 -6.30
C LEU A 422 -3.46 22.15 -6.91
N LYS A 423 -3.45 23.43 -6.51
CA LYS A 423 -2.55 24.45 -7.07
C LYS A 423 -1.87 25.29 -6.00
N GLY A 424 -0.56 25.51 -6.15
CA GLY A 424 0.21 26.35 -5.24
C GLY A 424 0.58 25.63 -3.94
N SER A 425 0.72 26.41 -2.87
CA SER A 425 1.14 25.93 -1.55
C SER A 425 0.19 26.40 -0.46
N TYR A 426 0.13 25.66 0.64
CA TYR A 426 -0.60 26.03 1.84
C TYR A 426 0.32 26.04 3.07
N PRO A 427 0.09 26.93 4.06
CA PRO A 427 0.84 26.94 5.30
C PRO A 427 0.54 25.70 6.17
N THR A 428 1.55 25.24 6.88
CA THR A 428 1.58 24.14 7.86
C THR A 428 2.43 24.57 9.06
N ASP A 429 2.40 23.82 10.17
CA ASP A 429 3.27 24.11 11.33
C ASP A 429 4.76 24.10 10.92
N ASP A 430 5.16 23.20 10.00
CA ASP A 430 6.52 23.12 9.44
C ASP A 430 6.81 24.12 8.30
N GLY A 431 5.97 25.14 8.10
CA GLY A 431 6.15 26.17 7.09
C GLY A 431 5.14 26.12 5.95
N LYS A 432 5.56 25.77 4.72
CA LYS A 432 4.67 25.71 3.55
C LYS A 432 4.82 24.39 2.82
N LYS A 433 3.69 23.76 2.51
CA LYS A 433 3.60 22.54 1.72
C LYS A 433 2.98 22.83 0.36
N TRP A 434 3.60 22.31 -0.71
CA TRP A 434 3.06 22.40 -2.06
C TRP A 434 2.05 21.28 -2.29
N TYR A 435 0.94 21.58 -2.96
CA TYR A 435 -0.02 20.55 -3.35
C TYR A 435 0.56 19.57 -4.38
N VAL A 436 1.39 20.09 -5.29
CA VAL A 436 1.98 19.34 -6.40
C VAL A 436 3.47 19.65 -6.49
N THR A 437 4.29 18.61 -6.47
CA THR A 437 5.74 18.69 -6.64
C THR A 437 6.10 19.01 -8.09
N ASN A 438 7.28 19.57 -8.34
CA ASN A 438 7.74 19.90 -9.69
C ASN A 438 9.04 19.17 -10.06
N ASP A 439 9.34 18.07 -9.40
CA ASP A 439 10.63 17.39 -9.48
C ASP A 439 10.72 16.49 -10.71
N ALA A 440 11.95 16.25 -11.18
CA ALA A 440 12.18 15.25 -12.23
C ALA A 440 11.88 13.84 -11.70
N GLY A 441 11.34 12.97 -12.55
CA GLY A 441 10.93 11.62 -12.20
C GLY A 441 9.43 11.49 -11.94
N LEU A 442 9.07 10.51 -11.11
CA LEU A 442 7.70 10.26 -10.69
C LEU A 442 7.29 11.24 -9.60
N ASN A 443 6.10 11.83 -9.76
CA ASN A 443 5.47 12.72 -8.79
C ASN A 443 4.11 12.11 -8.45
N ARG A 444 3.88 11.80 -7.17
CA ARG A 444 2.69 11.10 -6.67
C ARG A 444 1.93 11.99 -5.70
N ILE A 445 0.68 12.33 -6.05
CA ILE A 445 -0.17 13.28 -5.34
C ILE A 445 -1.45 12.55 -4.93
N THR A 446 -1.90 12.72 -3.69
CA THR A 446 -3.17 12.16 -3.22
C THR A 446 -4.27 13.22 -3.27
N TRP A 447 -5.42 12.87 -3.84
CA TRP A 447 -6.67 13.56 -3.62
C TRP A 447 -7.44 12.82 -2.52
N ASP A 448 -7.79 13.52 -1.46
CA ASP A 448 -8.54 13.02 -0.28
C ASP A 448 -10.02 12.73 -0.56
N GLY A 449 -10.52 13.03 -1.76
CA GLY A 449 -11.92 12.85 -2.12
C GLY A 449 -12.80 14.03 -1.72
N ASN A 450 -12.24 15.15 -1.26
CA ASN A 450 -13.00 16.35 -0.94
C ASN A 450 -12.97 17.40 -2.06
N GLU A 451 -14.03 18.19 -2.17
CA GLU A 451 -14.08 19.36 -3.05
C GLU A 451 -13.13 20.48 -2.57
N ASP A 452 -13.00 21.55 -3.36
CA ASP A 452 -12.32 22.76 -2.93
C ASP A 452 -12.94 23.31 -1.64
N GLY A 453 -12.07 23.64 -0.69
CA GLY A 453 -12.48 24.23 0.57
C GLY A 453 -12.87 25.70 0.43
N PRO A 454 -13.51 26.26 1.48
CA PRO A 454 -13.75 27.69 1.56
C PRO A 454 -12.44 28.49 1.45
N THR A 455 -12.55 29.76 1.07
CA THR A 455 -11.43 30.70 1.13
C THR A 455 -10.82 30.70 2.52
N ARG A 456 -9.50 30.53 2.61
CA ARG A 456 -8.81 30.60 3.90
C ARG A 456 -8.65 32.04 4.38
N TRP A 457 -8.90 32.29 5.66
CA TRP A 457 -8.61 33.57 6.29
C TRP A 457 -7.12 33.66 6.67
N PHE A 458 -6.39 34.65 6.14
CA PHE A 458 -4.92 34.75 6.34
C PHE A 458 -4.51 35.70 7.48
N GLY A 459 -5.44 36.49 8.02
CA GLY A 459 -5.18 37.44 9.11
C GLY A 459 -5.31 36.85 10.52
N THR A 460 -5.26 35.53 10.64
CA THR A 460 -5.56 34.75 11.85
C THR A 460 -4.48 33.70 12.15
N SER A 461 -4.57 32.99 13.28
CA SER A 461 -3.70 31.85 13.60
C SER A 461 -3.91 30.70 12.61
N LEU A 462 -2.90 29.83 12.44
CA LEU A 462 -2.94 28.72 11.47
C LEU A 462 -4.18 27.83 11.65
N GLN A 463 -4.53 27.54 12.90
CA GLN A 463 -5.65 26.71 13.33
C GLN A 463 -7.00 27.31 12.94
N ASN A 464 -7.07 28.65 12.86
CA ASN A 464 -8.30 29.37 12.55
C ASN A 464 -8.44 29.76 11.08
N MET A 465 -7.45 29.46 10.23
CA MET A 465 -7.48 29.86 8.82
C MET A 465 -8.60 29.18 8.00
N GLY A 466 -9.36 28.26 8.59
CA GLY A 466 -10.36 27.46 7.90
C GLY A 466 -9.77 26.25 7.17
N PRO A 467 -10.62 25.28 6.77
CA PRO A 467 -10.19 24.02 6.17
C PRO A 467 -9.64 24.22 4.75
N THR A 468 -8.76 23.31 4.33
CA THR A 468 -8.23 23.28 2.95
C THR A 468 -9.14 22.54 1.97
N THR A 469 -10.22 21.94 2.45
CA THR A 469 -11.11 21.02 1.73
C THR A 469 -12.57 21.35 2.04
N GLY A 470 -13.45 21.06 1.08
CA GLY A 470 -14.89 21.24 1.19
C GLY A 470 -15.62 19.93 1.48
N ALA A 471 -16.89 19.89 1.08
CA ALA A 471 -17.71 18.68 1.20
C ALA A 471 -17.04 17.51 0.47
N GLU A 472 -17.22 16.29 0.98
CA GLU A 472 -16.71 15.11 0.29
C GLU A 472 -17.41 14.90 -1.06
N ALA A 473 -16.66 14.64 -2.12
CA ALA A 473 -17.17 14.38 -3.44
C ALA A 473 -18.08 13.13 -3.45
N LEU A 474 -19.12 13.15 -4.28
CA LEU A 474 -20.04 12.02 -4.40
C LEU A 474 -19.43 10.88 -5.23
N PRO A 475 -19.79 9.61 -4.96
CA PRO A 475 -19.42 8.50 -5.82
C PRO A 475 -19.83 8.75 -7.29
N GLY A 476 -18.97 8.40 -8.22
CA GLY A 476 -19.21 8.65 -9.64
C GLY A 476 -17.94 8.66 -10.49
N THR A 477 -18.10 9.04 -11.76
CA THR A 477 -16.98 9.18 -12.69
C THR A 477 -16.41 10.59 -12.61
N TYR A 478 -15.08 10.66 -12.53
CA TYR A 478 -14.30 11.89 -12.48
C TYR A 478 -13.23 11.90 -13.57
N THR A 479 -12.75 13.10 -13.84
CA THR A 479 -11.64 13.35 -14.76
C THR A 479 -10.58 14.16 -14.04
N ALA A 480 -9.40 13.57 -13.80
CA ALA A 480 -8.23 14.30 -13.33
C ALA A 480 -7.50 14.92 -14.53
N ARG A 481 -7.08 16.17 -14.39
CA ARG A 481 -6.26 16.87 -15.39
C ARG A 481 -5.02 17.43 -14.72
N VAL A 482 -3.85 16.99 -15.16
CA VAL A 482 -2.56 17.55 -14.72
C VAL A 482 -2.04 18.54 -15.74
N HIS A 483 -1.67 19.72 -15.28
CA HIS A 483 -1.12 20.81 -16.06
C HIS A 483 0.38 20.89 -15.79
N ILE A 484 1.21 20.64 -16.81
CA ILE A 484 2.67 20.63 -16.73
C ILE A 484 3.20 21.58 -17.81
N ASP A 485 3.78 22.70 -17.38
CA ASP A 485 4.16 23.81 -18.25
C ASP A 485 2.99 24.22 -19.18
N ALA A 486 3.12 24.04 -20.51
CA ALA A 486 2.10 24.39 -21.49
C ALA A 486 1.18 23.23 -21.89
N ARG A 487 1.33 22.04 -21.28
CA ARG A 487 0.61 20.83 -21.66
C ARG A 487 -0.36 20.41 -20.57
N THR A 488 -1.52 19.89 -20.98
CA THR A 488 -2.51 19.29 -20.09
C THR A 488 -2.67 17.81 -20.45
N PHE A 489 -2.69 16.96 -19.44
CA PHE A 489 -2.93 15.52 -19.59
C PHE A 489 -4.14 15.13 -18.74
N THR A 490 -4.91 14.18 -19.23
CA THR A 490 -6.22 13.85 -18.67
C THR A 490 -6.34 12.35 -18.44
N GLN A 491 -6.90 11.96 -17.29
CA GLN A 491 -7.22 10.57 -16.98
C GLN A 491 -8.60 10.48 -16.32
N PRO A 492 -9.52 9.64 -16.86
CA PRO A 492 -10.77 9.33 -16.17
C PRO A 492 -10.53 8.34 -15.04
N PHE A 493 -11.38 8.37 -14.02
CA PHE A 493 -11.42 7.38 -12.94
C PHE A 493 -12.79 7.34 -12.27
N THR A 494 -13.01 6.30 -11.48
CA THR A 494 -14.23 6.13 -10.67
C THR A 494 -13.88 6.37 -9.20
N LEU A 495 -14.75 7.10 -8.52
CA LEU A 495 -14.76 7.24 -7.07
C LEU A 495 -15.93 6.43 -6.52
N VAL A 496 -15.66 5.54 -5.57
CA VAL A 496 -16.65 4.74 -4.86
C VAL A 496 -16.61 5.04 -3.36
N ASP A 497 -17.72 4.85 -2.67
CA ASP A 497 -17.72 4.86 -1.21
C ASP A 497 -17.16 3.55 -0.65
N ASP A 498 -16.81 3.55 0.64
CA ASP A 498 -16.53 2.33 1.40
C ASP A 498 -17.63 1.28 1.16
N PRO A 499 -17.30 0.07 0.67
CA PRO A 499 -18.30 -0.98 0.40
C PRO A 499 -19.04 -1.47 1.65
N THR A 500 -18.54 -1.14 2.85
CA THR A 500 -19.18 -1.44 4.13
C THR A 500 -19.96 -0.27 4.71
N SER A 501 -20.00 0.88 4.01
CA SER A 501 -20.82 2.01 4.40
C SER A 501 -22.30 1.61 4.45
N PRO A 502 -23.02 1.92 5.55
CA PRO A 502 -24.45 1.62 5.65
C PRO A 502 -25.33 2.66 4.94
N TRP A 503 -24.74 3.73 4.37
CA TRP A 503 -25.46 4.88 3.85
C TRP A 503 -25.74 4.73 2.35
N SER A 504 -26.96 5.10 1.94
CA SER A 504 -27.38 5.08 0.54
C SER A 504 -26.80 6.27 -0.26
N ALA A 505 -26.89 6.20 -1.60
CA ALA A 505 -26.51 7.32 -2.45
C ALA A 505 -27.30 8.61 -2.15
N ASP A 506 -28.58 8.48 -1.76
CA ASP A 506 -29.42 9.63 -1.39
C ASP A 506 -29.01 10.24 -0.05
N ASP A 507 -28.61 9.41 0.91
CA ASP A 507 -28.04 9.88 2.19
C ASP A 507 -26.75 10.68 1.93
N ARG A 508 -25.89 10.18 1.04
CA ARG A 508 -24.64 10.84 0.64
C ARG A 508 -24.90 12.16 -0.08
N ALA A 509 -25.87 12.21 -0.99
CA ALA A 509 -26.27 13.44 -1.67
C ALA A 509 -26.83 14.49 -0.70
N THR A 510 -27.64 14.05 0.27
CA THR A 510 -28.19 14.93 1.34
C THR A 510 -27.07 15.50 2.20
N ARG A 511 -26.12 14.66 2.60
CA ARG A 511 -24.93 15.06 3.35
C ARG A 511 -24.06 16.06 2.60
N HIS A 512 -23.76 15.77 1.34
CA HIS A 512 -22.98 16.67 0.49
C HIS A 512 -23.63 18.04 0.39
N THR A 513 -24.94 18.09 0.14
CA THR A 513 -25.71 19.34 0.05
C THR A 513 -25.65 20.15 1.36
N PHE A 514 -25.79 19.46 2.49
CA PHE A 514 -25.71 20.07 3.83
C PHE A 514 -24.33 20.70 4.08
N LEU A 515 -23.26 19.95 3.84
CA LEU A 515 -21.89 20.44 4.03
C LEU A 515 -21.52 21.53 3.02
N ALA A 516 -21.89 21.37 1.76
CA ALA A 516 -21.66 22.38 0.72
C ALA A 516 -22.32 23.71 1.10
N THR A 517 -23.54 23.69 1.65
CA THR A 517 -24.23 24.89 2.14
C THR A 517 -23.44 25.58 3.26
N LEU A 518 -22.97 24.82 4.25
CA LEU A 518 -22.19 25.36 5.37
C LEU A 518 -20.83 25.91 4.89
N PHE A 519 -20.13 25.21 4.01
CA PHE A 519 -18.86 25.67 3.46
C PHE A 519 -19.03 26.91 2.56
N ASP A 520 -20.12 27.04 1.81
CA ASP A 520 -20.45 28.26 1.06
C ASP A 520 -20.67 29.46 1.99
N TRP A 521 -21.36 29.26 3.12
CA TRP A 521 -21.53 30.31 4.13
C TRP A 521 -20.20 30.68 4.77
N PHE A 522 -19.39 29.69 5.12
CA PHE A 522 -18.06 29.87 5.70
C PHE A 522 -17.12 30.63 4.75
N ASP A 523 -17.11 30.27 3.47
CA ASP A 523 -16.33 30.93 2.42
C ASP A 523 -16.67 32.42 2.29
N GLY A 524 -17.96 32.76 2.27
CA GLY A 524 -18.37 34.16 2.15
C GLY A 524 -17.96 35.00 3.36
N VAL A 525 -17.99 34.43 4.57
CA VAL A 525 -17.48 35.09 5.78
C VAL A 525 -15.96 35.28 5.71
N ASP A 526 -15.19 34.25 5.34
CA ASP A 526 -13.72 34.34 5.27
C ASP A 526 -13.22 35.26 4.15
N ARG A 527 -13.94 35.35 3.02
CA ARG A 527 -13.70 36.39 2.00
C ARG A 527 -13.93 37.79 2.55
N ALA A 528 -14.98 37.99 3.36
CA ALA A 528 -15.23 39.28 3.99
C ALA A 528 -14.14 39.64 5.02
N LEU A 529 -13.69 38.68 5.83
CA LEU A 529 -12.60 38.87 6.79
C LEU A 529 -11.28 39.25 6.11
N ASN A 530 -10.91 38.55 5.04
CA ASN A 530 -9.73 38.89 4.25
C ASN A 530 -9.81 40.31 3.65
N GLU A 531 -10.98 40.72 3.15
CA GLU A 531 -11.18 42.08 2.65
C GLU A 531 -11.09 43.13 3.77
N ILE A 532 -11.66 42.84 4.95
CA ILE A 532 -11.58 43.72 6.12
C ILE A 532 -10.10 43.93 6.49
N ASP A 533 -9.33 42.87 6.60
CA ASP A 533 -7.91 42.95 6.94
C ASP A 533 -7.11 43.71 5.87
N ALA A 534 -7.39 43.46 4.58
CA ALA A 534 -6.77 44.16 3.47
C ALA A 534 -7.06 45.67 3.49
N ARG A 535 -8.29 46.09 3.84
CA ARG A 535 -8.64 47.51 3.98
C ARG A 535 -8.03 48.13 5.22
N LEU A 536 -8.08 47.46 6.37
CA LEU A 536 -7.48 47.93 7.62
C LEU A 536 -5.97 48.17 7.47
N LYS A 537 -5.27 47.30 6.73
CA LYS A 537 -3.83 47.45 6.43
C LYS A 537 -3.50 48.71 5.64
N LYS A 538 -4.47 49.30 4.93
CA LYS A 538 -4.29 50.56 4.18
C LYS A 538 -4.49 51.82 5.04
N ASN A 539 -4.65 51.67 6.36
CA ASN A 539 -4.89 52.78 7.30
C ASN A 539 -6.05 53.69 6.88
N PRO A 540 -7.28 53.15 6.79
CA PRO A 540 -8.43 53.94 6.36
C PRO A 540 -8.79 55.00 7.41
N PRO A 541 -9.59 56.02 7.05
CA PRO A 541 -10.06 57.04 7.99
C PRO A 541 -10.71 56.43 9.24
N ALA A 542 -10.62 57.12 10.38
CA ALA A 542 -11.05 56.60 11.68
C ALA A 542 -12.49 56.04 11.69
N ALA A 543 -13.42 56.70 10.99
CA ALA A 543 -14.81 56.26 10.89
C ALA A 543 -14.95 54.95 10.09
N GLU A 544 -14.20 54.79 9.00
CA GLU A 544 -14.19 53.55 8.22
C GLU A 544 -13.50 52.43 9.00
N ARG A 545 -12.37 52.72 9.65
CA ARG A 545 -11.67 51.79 10.54
C ARG A 545 -12.60 51.24 11.62
N ALA A 546 -13.37 52.11 12.28
CA ALA A 546 -14.33 51.70 13.31
C ALA A 546 -15.42 50.77 12.74
N ARG A 547 -15.97 51.07 11.56
CA ARG A 547 -16.96 50.20 10.88
C ARG A 547 -16.39 48.84 10.50
N LEU A 548 -15.16 48.80 9.98
CA LEU A 548 -14.48 47.57 9.59
C LEU A 548 -14.17 46.68 10.80
N VAL A 549 -13.67 47.26 11.90
CA VAL A 549 -13.43 46.53 13.16
C VAL A 549 -14.73 46.00 13.75
N ALA A 550 -15.78 46.83 13.83
CA ALA A 550 -17.08 46.40 14.34
C ALA A 550 -17.69 45.26 13.51
N LEU A 551 -17.55 45.32 12.17
CA LEU A 551 -17.96 44.20 11.32
C LEU A 551 -17.16 42.95 11.63
N ARG A 552 -15.82 43.02 11.68
CA ARG A 552 -14.99 41.85 12.02
C ARG A 552 -15.40 41.21 13.34
N ASP A 553 -15.57 42.01 14.39
CA ASP A 553 -15.89 41.54 15.74
C ASP A 553 -17.33 40.97 15.84
N SER A 554 -18.19 41.29 14.87
CA SER A 554 -19.51 40.66 14.72
C SER A 554 -19.47 39.32 13.95
N LEU A 555 -18.45 39.10 13.11
CA LEU A 555 -18.34 37.91 12.26
C LEU A 555 -17.59 36.76 12.93
N THR A 556 -16.59 37.06 13.75
CA THR A 556 -15.72 36.08 14.42
C THR A 556 -15.49 36.45 15.88
N SER A 557 -15.41 35.46 16.75
CA SER A 557 -15.24 35.65 18.20
C SER A 557 -13.83 36.15 18.56
N ASN A 558 -12.78 35.69 17.87
CA ASN A 558 -11.41 36.19 18.03
C ASN A 558 -10.44 35.73 16.89
N PRO A 559 -9.76 36.64 16.17
CA PRO A 559 -8.75 36.31 15.14
C PRO A 559 -7.48 35.61 15.64
N LEU A 560 -7.23 35.52 16.94
CA LEU A 560 -5.97 34.98 17.47
C LEU A 560 -6.20 33.88 18.51
N HIS A 561 -7.41 33.32 18.58
CA HIS A 561 -7.72 32.25 19.54
C HIS A 561 -6.91 30.99 19.20
N ASP A 562 -6.24 30.42 20.19
CA ASP A 562 -5.74 29.04 20.19
C ASP A 562 -6.52 28.23 21.24
N GLU A 563 -6.21 26.94 21.39
CA GLU A 563 -6.89 26.05 22.35
C GLU A 563 -6.89 26.61 23.79
N ASP A 564 -5.87 27.42 24.15
CA ASP A 564 -5.64 27.96 25.49
C ASP A 564 -6.13 29.41 25.70
N SER A 565 -6.81 29.99 24.72
CA SER A 565 -7.26 31.39 24.78
C SER A 565 -8.52 31.59 25.64
N ILE A 566 -8.70 32.81 26.16
CA ILE A 566 -9.91 33.19 26.92
C ILE A 566 -11.14 33.10 26.02
N ALA A 567 -12.07 32.23 26.40
CA ALA A 567 -13.32 31.99 25.70
C ALA A 567 -14.12 33.28 25.47
N ARG A 568 -14.64 33.44 24.26
CA ARG A 568 -15.56 34.52 23.86
C ARG A 568 -16.81 33.91 23.24
N PRO A 569 -17.97 34.58 23.32
CA PRO A 569 -19.18 34.08 22.68
C PRO A 569 -18.96 33.86 21.18
N ASP A 570 -19.38 32.70 20.68
CA ASP A 570 -19.29 32.35 19.26
C ASP A 570 -20.00 33.40 18.39
N ARG A 571 -19.40 33.68 17.23
CA ARG A 571 -20.04 34.47 16.18
C ARG A 571 -20.48 33.56 15.05
N ILE A 572 -20.98 34.17 13.98
CA ILE A 572 -21.55 33.42 12.86
C ILE A 572 -20.53 32.46 12.26
N ARG A 573 -19.25 32.86 12.16
CA ARG A 573 -18.18 32.02 11.65
C ARG A 573 -17.99 30.74 12.46
N GLU A 574 -17.85 30.87 13.79
CA GLU A 574 -17.62 29.73 14.68
C GLU A 574 -18.84 28.81 14.72
N ARG A 575 -20.06 29.36 14.71
CA ARG A 575 -21.31 28.57 14.66
C ARG A 575 -21.44 27.75 13.37
N ILE A 576 -21.09 28.32 12.21
CA ILE A 576 -21.07 27.59 10.93
C ILE A 576 -20.03 26.47 10.99
N GLY A 577 -18.80 26.79 11.42
CA GLY A 577 -17.71 25.83 11.53
C GLY A 577 -18.03 24.67 12.49
N ALA A 578 -18.62 24.98 13.64
CA ALA A 578 -19.04 23.98 14.62
C ALA A 578 -20.09 23.01 14.05
N LEU A 579 -21.11 23.53 13.35
CA LEU A 579 -22.13 22.67 12.73
C LEU A 579 -21.56 21.80 11.60
N ALA A 580 -20.62 22.33 10.80
CA ALA A 580 -19.92 21.52 9.80
C ALA A 580 -19.07 20.42 10.46
N GLY A 581 -18.40 20.75 11.58
CA GLY A 581 -17.56 19.82 12.34
C GLY A 581 -18.32 18.68 13.00
N GLN A 582 -19.59 18.86 13.36
CA GLN A 582 -20.44 17.79 13.95
C GLN A 582 -20.61 16.57 13.04
N LEU A 583 -20.47 16.75 11.74
CA LEU A 583 -20.55 15.69 10.75
C LEU A 583 -19.17 15.23 10.25
N GLY A 584 -18.07 15.74 10.80
CA GLY A 584 -16.72 15.35 10.43
C GLY A 584 -16.36 13.90 10.82
N GLY A 585 -15.39 13.31 10.13
CA GLY A 585 -14.82 12.00 10.49
C GLY A 585 -15.57 10.74 10.02
N GLY A 586 -16.79 10.86 9.50
CA GLY A 586 -17.56 9.75 8.91
C GLY A 586 -18.45 10.17 7.74
N LEU A 587 -19.21 9.22 7.15
CA LEU A 587 -20.08 9.46 5.98
C LEU A 587 -21.57 9.62 6.32
N GLN A 588 -21.91 9.89 7.59
CA GLN A 588 -23.27 9.96 8.11
C GLN A 588 -24.10 11.11 7.50
N PRO A 589 -25.35 10.89 7.07
CA PRO A 589 -26.24 11.97 6.64
C PRO A 589 -26.68 12.88 7.80
N PRO A 590 -27.05 14.14 7.53
CA PRO A 590 -27.63 15.02 8.53
C PRO A 590 -28.97 14.46 9.01
N PHE A 591 -29.05 14.11 10.29
CA PHE A 591 -30.32 13.84 10.95
C PHE A 591 -31.13 15.11 11.23
N ALA A 592 -32.38 14.94 11.67
CA ALA A 592 -33.34 16.02 11.87
C ALA A 592 -32.84 17.18 12.73
N GLN A 593 -32.07 16.90 13.80
CA GLN A 593 -31.49 17.94 14.65
C GLN A 593 -30.43 18.78 13.95
N HIS A 594 -29.66 18.18 13.04
CA HIS A 594 -28.66 18.92 12.25
C HIS A 594 -29.37 19.82 11.23
N GLN A 595 -30.43 19.33 10.59
CA GLN A 595 -31.24 20.15 9.70
C GLN A 595 -31.91 21.30 10.44
N ALA A 596 -32.48 21.05 11.63
CA ALA A 596 -33.06 22.10 12.47
C ALA A 596 -32.02 23.14 12.89
N ALA A 597 -30.78 22.73 13.17
CA ALA A 597 -29.67 23.65 13.46
C ALA A 597 -29.28 24.48 12.24
N LEU A 598 -29.22 23.89 11.04
CA LEU A 598 -28.98 24.61 9.79
C LEU A 598 -30.06 25.66 9.52
N ASP A 599 -31.33 25.26 9.66
CA ASP A 599 -32.49 26.12 9.46
C ASP A 599 -32.51 27.29 10.46
N ALA A 600 -32.17 27.03 11.72
CA ALA A 600 -32.06 28.04 12.77
C ALA A 600 -30.91 29.02 12.53
N LEU A 601 -29.82 28.59 11.88
CA LEU A 601 -28.67 29.43 11.56
C LEU A 601 -28.93 30.35 10.36
N GLY A 602 -29.82 29.96 9.45
CA GLY A 602 -30.11 30.68 8.20
C GLY A 602 -30.43 32.18 8.36
N PRO A 603 -31.34 32.60 9.27
CA PRO A 603 -31.64 34.01 9.51
C PRO A 603 -30.42 34.82 9.99
N ASP A 604 -29.58 34.24 10.85
CA ASP A 604 -28.39 34.90 11.38
C ASP A 604 -27.33 35.05 10.28
N VAL A 605 -27.16 34.06 9.41
CA VAL A 605 -26.32 34.15 8.22
C VAL A 605 -26.82 35.26 7.29
N ALA A 606 -28.12 35.29 7.00
CA ALA A 606 -28.70 36.33 6.15
C ALA A 606 -28.45 37.74 6.72
N ALA A 607 -28.61 37.91 8.03
CA ALA A 607 -28.32 39.17 8.72
C ALA A 607 -26.83 39.55 8.63
N ALA A 608 -25.93 38.60 8.84
CA ALA A 608 -24.48 38.81 8.70
C ALA A 608 -24.10 39.24 7.28
N PHE A 609 -24.62 38.58 6.25
CA PHE A 609 -24.33 38.93 4.85
C PHE A 609 -24.94 40.28 4.44
N LYS A 610 -26.08 40.69 5.03
CA LYS A 610 -26.63 42.04 4.86
C LYS A 610 -25.69 43.10 5.46
N GLN A 611 -25.10 42.83 6.63
CA GLN A 611 -24.12 43.70 7.27
C GLN A 611 -22.79 43.75 6.50
N ILE A 612 -22.31 42.60 5.99
CA ILE A 612 -21.15 42.52 5.10
C ILE A 612 -21.38 43.39 3.86
N SER A 613 -22.54 43.25 3.22
CA SER A 613 -22.92 44.03 2.03
C SER A 613 -22.94 45.54 2.29
N SER A 614 -23.46 45.97 3.45
CA SER A 614 -23.58 47.39 3.77
C SER A 614 -22.24 48.07 4.06
N VAL A 615 -21.25 47.33 4.55
CA VAL A 615 -19.91 47.87 4.90
C VAL A 615 -18.90 47.65 3.78
N LEU A 616 -18.86 46.47 3.16
CA LEU A 616 -17.86 46.10 2.15
C LEU A 616 -18.35 46.29 0.71
N GLY A 617 -19.66 46.43 0.53
CA GLY A 617 -20.33 46.65 -0.75
C GLY A 617 -21.04 45.40 -1.30
N PRO A 618 -21.94 45.57 -2.29
CA PRO A 618 -22.86 44.51 -2.75
C PRO A 618 -22.18 43.23 -3.26
N ARG A 619 -20.94 43.33 -3.74
CA ARG A 619 -20.16 42.18 -4.22
C ARG A 619 -19.90 41.12 -3.14
N PHE A 620 -19.89 41.51 -1.87
CA PHE A 620 -19.66 40.62 -0.73
C PHE A 620 -20.97 40.15 -0.06
N GLY A 621 -22.13 40.68 -0.47
CA GLY A 621 -23.42 40.35 0.12
C GLY A 621 -24.10 39.10 -0.46
N LYS A 622 -23.48 38.42 -1.44
CA LYS A 622 -24.06 37.23 -2.07
C LYS A 622 -23.81 36.00 -1.19
N VAL A 623 -24.89 35.32 -0.83
CA VAL A 623 -24.87 34.03 -0.13
C VAL A 623 -25.85 33.07 -0.84
N VAL A 624 -25.48 31.80 -0.92
CA VAL A 624 -26.33 30.74 -1.48
C VAL A 624 -27.10 30.10 -0.34
N PHE A 625 -28.42 30.02 -0.48
CA PHE A 625 -29.28 29.21 0.38
C PHE A 625 -29.82 28.08 -0.47
N VAL A 626 -29.44 26.83 -0.17
CA VAL A 626 -30.04 25.68 -0.83
C VAL A 626 -31.40 25.43 -0.18
N GLY A 627 -32.46 25.31 -1.00
CA GLY A 627 -33.76 24.83 -0.50
C GLY A 627 -34.71 25.88 0.09
N ARG A 628 -34.72 27.12 -0.39
CA ARG A 628 -35.93 27.98 -0.51
C ARG A 628 -35.56 29.26 -1.25
N ARG A 629 -36.21 29.53 -2.37
CA ARG A 629 -36.29 30.90 -2.91
C ARG A 629 -36.96 31.76 -1.84
N ILE A 630 -36.18 32.38 -0.95
CA ILE A 630 -36.66 33.56 -0.24
C ILE A 630 -36.53 34.68 -1.27
N SER A 631 -37.63 34.98 -1.96
CA SER A 631 -37.71 36.14 -2.83
C SER A 631 -37.35 37.37 -2.00
N THR A 632 -36.48 38.22 -2.51
CA THR A 632 -36.04 39.50 -1.93
C THR A 632 -37.16 40.56 -1.94
N GLY A 633 -38.35 40.18 -1.51
CA GLY A 633 -39.57 40.99 -1.57
C GLY A 633 -40.46 40.75 -0.36
N GLN A 634 -39.88 40.79 0.84
CA GLN A 634 -40.56 41.17 2.08
C GLN A 634 -39.52 41.28 3.21
N LEU A 635 -38.94 42.47 3.31
CA LEU A 635 -38.44 43.08 4.54
C LEU A 635 -38.93 44.53 4.54
#